data_AF-A0A1A8BJ15-F1
#
_entry.id   AF-A0A1A8BJ15-F1
#
_cell.length_a   1.000
_cell.length_b   1.000
_cell.length_c   1.000
_cell.angle_alpha   90.00
_cell.angle_beta   90.00
_cell.angle_gamma   90.00
#
_symmetry.space_group_name_H-M   'P 1'
#
loop_
_entity.id
_entity.type
_entity.pdbx_description
1 polymer ?
#
loop_
_entity_poly.entity_id
_entity_poly.type
_entity_poly.pdbx_seq_one_letter_code
_entity_poly.pdbx_strand_id
1 'polypeptide(L)'
;VYPELLRDLLRWYAEEFKDPMVVDPPEWFRSFIYCEALLQTPFFPVAAYAFLKGDCKWIRIPAIVYSTHVATTLVPILSHILFHQFPVEPHPGPQTPQERWLLVSIYAPYLLVPVLLLLTMLLSPAYNSSSKPGNSSAKTKKSK
;
A
#
# COMPACT_ATOMS: atom_id res chain seq x y z
N VAL A 1 -1.01 -9.86 -26.96
CA VAL A 1 0.27 -9.28 -27.44
C VAL A 1 0.55 -8.07 -26.58
N TYR A 2 1.64 -8.07 -25.81
CA TYR A 2 2.02 -6.92 -24.98
C TYR A 2 2.95 -6.00 -25.79
N PRO A 3 2.90 -4.68 -25.61
CA PRO A 3 3.82 -3.73 -26.25
C PRO A 3 5.29 -4.08 -25.97
N GLU A 4 6.14 -4.04 -26.99
CA GLU A 4 7.58 -4.39 -26.86
C GLU A 4 8.29 -3.54 -25.80
N LEU A 5 7.99 -2.23 -25.73
CA LEU A 5 8.56 -1.34 -24.71
C LEU A 5 8.31 -1.84 -23.28
N LEU A 6 7.12 -2.34 -22.97
CA LEU A 6 6.79 -2.84 -21.63
C LEU A 6 7.52 -4.14 -21.32
N ARG A 7 7.76 -4.97 -22.33
CA ARG A 7 8.53 -6.21 -22.20
C ARG A 7 9.99 -5.90 -21.94
N ASP A 8 10.55 -4.93 -22.63
CA ASP A 8 11.95 -4.53 -22.48
C ASP A 8 12.20 -3.87 -21.12
N LEU A 9 11.28 -3.01 -20.66
CA LEU A 9 11.34 -2.45 -19.31
C LEU A 9 11.24 -3.53 -18.23
N LEU A 10 10.35 -4.50 -18.39
CA LEU A 10 10.20 -5.61 -17.45
C LEU A 10 11.47 -6.49 -17.41
N ARG A 11 12.07 -6.78 -18.56
CA ARG A 11 13.34 -7.52 -18.65
C ARG A 11 14.47 -6.76 -17.97
N TRP A 12 14.61 -5.48 -18.26
CA TRP A 12 15.62 -4.63 -17.63
C TRP A 12 15.47 -4.62 -16.10
N TYR A 13 14.25 -4.44 -15.59
CA TYR A 13 13.96 -4.47 -14.16
C TYR A 13 14.32 -5.83 -13.54
N ALA A 14 13.92 -6.92 -14.21
CA ALA A 14 14.21 -8.27 -13.77
C ALA A 14 15.70 -8.58 -13.70
N GLU A 15 16.48 -8.12 -14.69
CA GLU A 15 17.93 -8.34 -14.74
C GLU A 15 18.66 -7.51 -13.68
N GLU A 16 18.28 -6.24 -13.50
CA GLU A 16 18.94 -5.31 -12.59
C GLU A 16 18.66 -5.64 -11.12
N PHE A 17 17.40 -5.91 -10.78
CA PHE A 17 16.96 -6.08 -9.39
C PHE A 17 16.76 -7.54 -8.99
N LYS A 18 16.88 -8.48 -9.93
CA LYS A 18 16.70 -9.92 -9.71
C LYS A 18 15.41 -10.21 -8.96
N ASP A 19 14.30 -9.62 -9.39
CA ASP A 19 13.00 -9.83 -8.77
C ASP A 19 12.21 -10.93 -9.51
N PRO A 20 12.27 -12.20 -9.06
CA PRO A 20 11.57 -13.28 -9.71
C PRO A 20 10.07 -13.21 -9.49
N MET A 21 9.60 -12.48 -8.47
CA MET A 21 8.17 -12.42 -8.17
C MET A 21 7.41 -11.58 -9.20
N VAL A 22 8.09 -10.66 -9.90
CA VAL A 22 7.47 -9.86 -10.96
C VAL A 22 7.51 -10.60 -12.30
N VAL A 23 8.55 -11.40 -12.54
CA VAL A 23 8.73 -12.15 -13.79
C VAL A 23 7.89 -13.42 -13.82
N ASP A 24 7.93 -14.20 -12.74
CA ASP A 24 7.17 -15.42 -12.57
C ASP A 24 6.50 -15.41 -11.18
N PRO A 25 5.39 -14.66 -11.05
CA PRO A 25 4.73 -14.47 -9.76
C PRO A 25 4.20 -15.79 -9.22
N PRO A 26 4.61 -16.21 -8.01
CA PRO A 26 4.04 -17.39 -7.38
C PRO A 26 2.55 -17.19 -7.07
N GLU A 27 1.78 -18.28 -7.01
CA GLU A 27 0.31 -18.19 -6.91
C GLU A 27 -0.19 -17.38 -5.71
N TRP A 28 0.51 -17.48 -4.56
CA TRP A 28 0.19 -16.67 -3.38
C TRP A 28 0.40 -15.17 -3.64
N PHE A 29 1.44 -14.79 -4.39
CA PHE A 29 1.72 -13.38 -4.72
C PHE A 29 0.70 -12.84 -5.73
N ARG A 30 0.28 -13.66 -6.70
CA ARG A 30 -0.83 -13.31 -7.60
C ARG A 30 -2.11 -12.99 -6.84
N SER A 31 -2.40 -13.75 -5.78
CA SER A 31 -3.55 -13.47 -4.91
C SER A 31 -3.47 -12.07 -4.28
N PHE A 32 -2.28 -11.65 -3.85
CA PHE A 32 -2.08 -10.29 -3.33
C PHE A 32 -2.20 -9.23 -4.42
N ILE A 33 -1.67 -9.45 -5.62
CA ILE A 33 -1.85 -8.53 -6.76
C ILE A 33 -3.33 -8.31 -7.05
N TYR A 34 -4.17 -9.35 -7.02
CA TYR A 34 -5.61 -9.21 -7.21
C TYR A 34 -6.27 -8.42 -6.07
N CYS A 35 -5.90 -8.70 -4.81
CA CYS A 35 -6.38 -7.94 -3.66
C CYS A 35 -5.98 -6.46 -3.74
N GLU A 36 -4.74 -6.18 -4.13
CA GLU A 36 -4.23 -4.81 -4.32
C GLU A 36 -4.97 -4.11 -5.47
N ALA A 37 -5.16 -4.77 -6.61
CA ALA A 37 -5.93 -4.20 -7.72
C ALA A 37 -7.37 -3.83 -7.31
N LEU A 38 -7.99 -4.62 -6.40
CA LEU A 38 -9.34 -4.36 -5.91
C LEU A 38 -9.41 -3.31 -4.80
N LEU A 39 -8.40 -3.19 -3.94
CA LEU A 39 -8.43 -2.30 -2.77
C LEU A 39 -7.60 -1.02 -2.98
N GLN A 40 -6.40 -1.13 -3.52
CA GLN A 40 -5.46 -0.01 -3.70
C GLN A 40 -5.83 0.88 -4.88
N THR A 41 -6.17 0.28 -6.03
CA THR A 41 -6.54 1.05 -7.23
C THR A 41 -7.73 1.99 -7.02
N PRO A 42 -8.87 1.57 -6.44
CA PRO A 42 -9.97 2.50 -6.16
C PRO A 42 -9.67 3.45 -4.99
N PHE A 43 -8.78 3.07 -4.06
CA PHE A 43 -8.41 3.93 -2.94
C PHE A 43 -7.57 5.13 -3.39
N PHE A 44 -6.71 5.01 -4.40
CA PHE A 44 -5.84 6.12 -4.83
C PHE A 44 -6.58 7.39 -5.28
N PRO A 45 -7.60 7.34 -6.16
CA PRO A 45 -8.39 8.53 -6.49
C PRO A 45 -9.12 9.12 -5.27
N VAL A 46 -9.64 8.24 -4.40
CA VAL A 46 -10.35 8.61 -3.17
C VAL A 46 -9.43 9.34 -2.20
N ALA A 47 -8.23 8.80 -1.98
CA ALA A 47 -7.19 9.40 -1.16
C ALA A 47 -6.70 10.72 -1.75
N ALA A 48 -6.41 10.76 -3.04
CA ALA A 48 -5.99 11.99 -3.73
C ALA A 48 -7.02 13.11 -3.55
N TYR A 49 -8.30 12.83 -3.80
CA TYR A 49 -9.37 13.81 -3.59
C TYR A 49 -9.47 14.27 -2.13
N ALA A 50 -9.44 13.33 -1.18
CA ALA A 50 -9.58 13.64 0.23
C ALA A 50 -8.40 14.48 0.77
N PHE A 51 -7.17 14.17 0.36
CA PHE A 51 -5.98 14.91 0.76
C PHE A 51 -5.87 16.27 0.07
N LEU A 52 -6.25 16.39 -1.21
CA LEU A 52 -6.30 17.67 -1.91
C LEU A 52 -7.32 18.64 -1.29
N LYS A 53 -8.45 18.13 -0.82
CA LYS A 53 -9.49 18.94 -0.17
C LYS A 53 -9.15 19.33 1.28
N GLY A 54 -8.27 18.57 1.95
CA GLY A 54 -7.70 18.92 3.27
C GLY A 54 -8.61 18.74 4.50
N ASP A 55 -9.94 18.72 4.35
CA ASP A 55 -10.91 18.63 5.49
C ASP A 55 -11.79 17.36 5.45
N CYS A 56 -11.33 16.31 4.78
CA CYS A 56 -12.09 15.06 4.62
C CYS A 56 -11.85 14.08 5.77
N LYS A 57 -12.39 14.34 6.96
CA LYS A 57 -12.20 13.45 8.14
C LYS A 57 -12.69 12.02 7.93
N TRP A 58 -13.63 11.80 7.01
CA TRP A 58 -14.12 10.47 6.63
C TRP A 58 -13.05 9.58 6.00
N ILE A 59 -11.94 10.14 5.47
CA ILE A 59 -10.84 9.37 4.87
C ILE A 59 -10.11 8.50 5.90
N ARG A 60 -10.27 8.79 7.20
CA ARG A 60 -9.58 8.10 8.28
C ARG A 60 -9.79 6.59 8.21
N ILE A 61 -11.05 6.13 8.14
CA ILE A 61 -11.36 4.69 8.15
C ILE A 61 -10.85 4.01 6.87
N PRO A 62 -11.15 4.51 5.65
CA PRO A 62 -10.58 3.96 4.42
C PRO A 62 -9.05 3.91 4.43
N ALA A 63 -8.38 4.98 4.91
CA ALA A 63 -6.93 5.03 4.98
C ALA A 63 -6.34 4.03 5.98
N ILE A 64 -7.00 3.82 7.13
CA ILE A 64 -6.60 2.77 8.07
C ILE A 64 -6.73 1.39 7.41
N VAL A 65 -7.87 1.08 6.78
CA VAL A 65 -8.10 -0.22 6.13
C VAL A 65 -7.09 -0.46 5.01
N TYR A 66 -6.84 0.54 4.16
CA TYR A 66 -5.83 0.47 3.12
C TYR A 66 -4.45 0.20 3.72
N SER A 67 -4.04 1.02 4.70
CA SER A 67 -2.71 0.92 5.26
C SER A 67 -2.46 -0.39 6.00
N THR A 68 -3.44 -0.89 6.75
CA THR A 68 -3.30 -2.19 7.43
C THR A 68 -3.26 -3.34 6.44
N HIS A 69 -4.06 -3.28 5.37
CA HIS A 69 -4.03 -4.30 4.32
C HIS A 69 -2.65 -4.38 3.66
N VAL A 70 -2.14 -3.26 3.14
CA VAL A 70 -0.83 -3.21 2.47
C VAL A 70 0.29 -3.63 3.44
N ALA A 71 0.27 -3.17 4.70
CA ALA A 71 1.25 -3.61 5.67
C ALA A 71 1.20 -5.13 5.90
N THR A 72 0.01 -5.73 5.90
CA THR A 72 -0.18 -7.17 6.10
C THR A 72 0.28 -7.99 4.90
N THR A 73 0.08 -7.52 3.66
CA THR A 73 0.54 -8.23 2.44
C THR A 73 2.05 -8.08 2.23
N LEU A 74 2.65 -6.96 2.66
CA LEU A 74 4.09 -6.73 2.51
C LEU A 74 4.95 -7.55 3.48
N VAL A 75 4.46 -7.91 4.67
CA VAL A 75 5.19 -8.77 5.61
C VAL A 75 5.58 -10.13 4.99
N PRO A 76 4.67 -10.93 4.42
CA PRO A 76 5.03 -12.20 3.79
C PRO A 76 5.89 -12.00 2.55
N ILE A 77 5.72 -10.90 1.79
CA ILE A 77 6.59 -10.57 0.65
C ILE A 77 8.04 -10.36 1.10
N LEU A 78 8.26 -9.50 2.11
CA LEU A 78 9.61 -9.24 2.65
C LEU A 78 10.21 -10.51 3.28
N SER A 79 9.40 -11.31 3.97
CA SER A 79 9.81 -12.60 4.49
C SER A 79 10.24 -13.56 3.37
N HIS A 80 9.48 -13.61 2.28
CA HIS A 80 9.82 -14.41 1.11
C HIS A 80 11.15 -13.96 0.50
N ILE A 81 11.36 -12.66 0.29
CA ILE A 81 12.63 -12.12 -0.23
C ILE A 81 13.83 -12.47 0.68
N LEU A 82 13.66 -12.37 2.00
CA LEU A 82 14.74 -12.57 2.96
C LEU A 82 15.07 -14.04 3.21
N PHE A 83 14.09 -14.94 3.21
CA PHE A 83 14.27 -16.32 3.66
C PHE A 83 14.03 -17.39 2.59
N HIS A 84 13.31 -17.07 1.51
CA HIS A 84 13.08 -18.05 0.46
C HIS A 84 14.37 -18.34 -0.31
N GLN A 85 14.55 -19.59 -0.72
CA GLN A 85 15.64 -20.00 -1.58
C GLN A 85 15.16 -19.92 -3.02
N PHE A 86 15.58 -18.87 -3.72
CA PHE A 86 15.19 -18.67 -5.11
C PHE A 86 15.95 -19.63 -6.02
N PRO A 87 15.28 -20.25 -7.00
CA PRO A 87 15.96 -21.08 -7.99
C PRO A 87 16.92 -20.24 -8.83
N VAL A 88 17.98 -20.87 -9.33
CA VAL A 88 19.01 -20.23 -10.16
C VAL A 88 18.57 -20.16 -11.64
N GLU A 89 17.69 -21.07 -12.05
CA GLU A 89 17.12 -21.15 -13.40
C GLU A 89 15.60 -21.40 -13.31
N PRO A 90 14.79 -20.95 -14.28
CA PRO A 90 15.14 -20.17 -15.47
C PRO A 90 15.31 -18.66 -15.22
N HIS A 91 14.83 -18.15 -14.08
CA HIS A 91 14.97 -16.74 -13.68
C HIS A 91 15.64 -16.66 -12.31
N PRO A 92 16.93 -16.26 -12.23
CA PRO A 92 17.64 -16.21 -10.96
C PRO A 92 17.08 -15.11 -10.06
N GLY A 93 16.59 -15.49 -8.89
CA GLY A 93 16.26 -14.53 -7.82
C GLY A 93 17.49 -14.07 -7.02
N PRO A 94 17.31 -13.26 -5.97
CA PRO A 94 18.42 -12.74 -5.17
C PRO A 94 19.12 -13.87 -4.40
N GLN A 95 20.38 -14.11 -4.74
CA GLN A 95 21.20 -15.19 -4.18
C GLN A 95 22.04 -14.70 -3.01
N THR A 96 22.55 -13.48 -3.09
CA THR A 96 23.40 -12.91 -2.03
C THR A 96 22.60 -12.11 -1.02
N PRO A 97 23.09 -11.96 0.23
CA PRO A 97 22.47 -11.06 1.20
C PRO A 97 22.37 -9.62 0.69
N GLN A 98 23.35 -9.15 -0.09
CA GLN A 98 23.35 -7.80 -0.66
C GLN A 98 22.21 -7.61 -1.66
N GLU A 99 22.01 -8.57 -2.57
CA GLU A 99 20.88 -8.55 -3.53
C GLU A 99 19.53 -8.60 -2.80
N ARG A 100 19.42 -9.41 -1.74
CA ARG A 100 18.19 -9.46 -0.91
C ARG A 100 17.91 -8.12 -0.24
N TRP A 101 18.91 -7.48 0.35
CA TRP A 101 18.75 -6.17 0.97
C TRP A 101 18.46 -5.07 -0.04
N LEU A 102 19.05 -5.14 -1.23
CA LEU A 102 18.72 -4.25 -2.34
C LEU A 102 17.25 -4.40 -2.73
N LEU A 103 16.77 -5.64 -2.92
CA LEU A 103 15.38 -5.90 -3.26
C LEU A 103 14.45 -5.45 -2.13
N VAL A 104 14.77 -5.73 -0.87
CA VAL A 104 14.03 -5.22 0.30
C VAL A 104 13.97 -3.70 0.29
N SER A 105 15.03 -2.99 -0.09
CA SER A 105 15.04 -1.53 -0.14
C SER A 105 14.06 -0.96 -1.18
N ILE A 106 13.75 -1.72 -2.23
CA ILE A 106 12.76 -1.34 -3.26
C ILE A 106 11.34 -1.55 -2.73
N TYR A 107 11.12 -2.63 -1.98
CA TYR A 107 9.81 -2.93 -1.36
C TYR A 107 9.55 -2.12 -0.08
N ALA A 108 10.60 -1.66 0.62
CA ALA A 108 10.48 -0.99 1.92
C ALA A 108 9.62 0.29 1.89
N PRO A 109 9.72 1.19 0.88
CA PRO A 109 8.83 2.35 0.76
C PRO A 109 7.35 1.97 0.74
N TYR A 110 7.00 0.85 0.10
CA TYR A 110 5.61 0.36 0.04
C TYR A 110 5.09 -0.14 1.39
N LEU A 111 5.96 -0.44 2.35
CA LEU A 111 5.57 -0.72 3.74
C LEU A 111 5.61 0.56 4.60
N LEU A 112 6.66 1.35 4.46
CA LEU A 112 6.89 2.54 5.29
C LEU A 112 5.80 3.60 5.07
N VAL A 113 5.45 3.91 3.82
CA VAL A 113 4.45 4.94 3.52
C VAL A 113 3.07 4.57 4.09
N PRO A 114 2.53 3.35 3.88
CA PRO A 114 1.28 2.95 4.51
C PRO A 114 1.33 2.92 6.03
N VAL A 115 2.44 2.49 6.65
CA VAL A 115 2.59 2.49 8.11
C VAL A 115 2.60 3.91 8.66
N LEU A 116 3.31 4.84 8.02
CA LEU A 116 3.29 6.26 8.41
C LEU A 116 1.89 6.86 8.24
N LEU A 117 1.19 6.53 7.15
CA LEU A 117 -0.19 6.92 6.94
C LEU A 117 -1.11 6.37 8.04
N LEU A 118 -0.94 5.09 8.42
CA LEU A 118 -1.69 4.46 9.50
C LEU A 118 -1.48 5.19 10.83
N LEU A 119 -0.22 5.42 11.20
CA LEU A 119 0.14 6.14 12.43
C LEU A 119 -0.44 7.56 12.41
N THR A 120 -0.41 8.24 11.26
CA THR A 120 -1.00 9.58 11.11
C THR A 120 -2.51 9.53 11.34
N MET A 121 -3.22 8.56 10.77
CA MET A 121 -4.67 8.41 10.93
C MET A 121 -5.08 7.98 12.34
N LEU A 122 -4.21 7.27 13.05
CA LEU A 122 -4.47 6.82 14.42
C LEU A 122 -4.12 7.88 15.48
N LEU A 123 -3.00 8.57 15.30
CA LEU A 123 -2.39 9.44 16.33
C LEU A 123 -2.68 10.92 16.11
N SER A 124 -2.99 11.36 14.88
CA SER A 124 -3.20 12.78 14.61
C SER A 124 -4.51 13.28 15.22
N PRO A 125 -4.47 14.35 16.04
CA PRO A 125 -5.68 14.96 16.62
C PRO A 125 -6.66 15.47 15.57
N ALA A 126 -6.19 15.82 14.36
CA ALA A 126 -7.01 16.30 13.26
C ALA A 126 -8.12 15.30 12.87
N TYR A 127 -7.82 14.00 12.97
CA TYR A 127 -8.74 12.91 12.63
C TYR A 127 -9.43 12.29 13.85
N ASN A 128 -9.01 12.67 15.07
CA ASN A 128 -9.53 12.13 16.32
C ASN A 128 -10.60 13.01 16.99
N SER A 129 -11.01 14.10 16.33
CA SER A 129 -12.12 14.93 16.80
C SER A 129 -13.45 14.21 16.59
N SER A 130 -13.97 13.65 17.68
CA SER A 130 -15.36 13.22 17.78
C SER A 130 -16.25 14.34 17.24
N SER A 131 -17.02 14.04 16.19
CA SER A 131 -18.11 14.88 15.76
C SER A 131 -19.06 15.03 16.95
N LYS A 132 -18.93 16.11 17.73
CA LYS A 132 -20.07 16.56 18.53
C LYS A 132 -21.20 16.75 17.52
N PRO A 133 -22.34 16.04 17.64
CA PRO A 133 -23.51 16.46 16.89
C PRO A 133 -23.80 17.86 17.40
N GLY A 134 -23.58 18.85 16.53
CA GLY A 134 -24.03 20.20 16.77
C GLY A 134 -25.54 20.15 16.82
N ASN A 135 -26.08 19.94 18.02
CA ASN A 135 -27.48 20.14 18.31
C ASN A 135 -27.68 21.65 18.34
N SER A 136 -27.82 22.21 17.14
CA SER A 136 -28.08 23.62 16.91
C SER A 136 -29.42 23.99 17.56
N SER A 137 -29.30 24.97 18.46
CA SER A 137 -30.33 25.92 18.86
C SER A 137 -31.48 25.42 19.73
N ALA A 138 -31.28 25.64 21.02
CA ALA A 138 -32.29 26.21 21.89
C ALA A 138 -33.22 27.19 21.16
N LYS A 139 -34.52 26.87 21.12
CA LYS A 139 -35.60 27.86 21.03
C LYS A 139 -36.46 27.72 22.28
N THR A 140 -36.03 28.39 23.36
CA THR A 140 -36.90 28.71 24.49
C THR A 140 -37.23 30.19 24.45
N LYS A 141 -38.54 30.45 24.34
CA LYS A 141 -39.32 31.66 24.72
C LYS A 141 -39.19 32.95 23.89
N LYS A 142 -40.33 33.34 23.27
CA LYS A 142 -41.14 34.49 23.75
C LYS A 142 -42.56 34.54 23.10
N SER A 143 -43.57 34.55 23.99
CA SER A 143 -44.75 35.43 24.04
C SER A 143 -45.82 35.37 22.94
N LYS A 144 -46.97 34.76 23.26
CA LYS A 144 -48.27 35.46 23.38
C LYS A 144 -49.20 34.66 24.29
#